data_AF-A0A212CXQ6-F1
#
_entry.id   AF-A0A212CXQ6-F1
#
_cell.length_a   1.000
_cell.length_b   1.000
_cell.length_c   1.000
_cell.angle_alpha   90.00
_cell.angle_beta   90.00
_cell.angle_gamma   90.00
#
_symmetry.space_group_name_H-M   'P 1'
#
loop_
_entity.id
_entity.type
_entity.pdbx_description
1 polymer ?
#
loop_
_entity_poly.entity_id
_entity_poly.type
_entity_poly.pdbx_seq_one_letter_code
_entity_poly.pdbx_strand_id
1 'polypeptide(L)'
;MRLSDETLLEVAKRFRKEMEKGLGATTHPTASVKMLPTFVRSTPDGTEHGEFLALDLGGTNFRVLWVRVTDNGLQKVEMENQIYAIPEDIMRGSGTQLFDHIAECLANFMDKLQIKDKKLPLGFTFSFPCVQTKLDEVR
;
A
#
# COMPACT_ATOMS: atom_id res chain seq x y z
N MET A 1 28.23 11.55 -12.50
CA MET A 1 28.77 10.54 -11.56
C MET A 1 28.57 9.18 -12.20
N ARG A 2 29.61 8.36 -12.36
CA ARG A 2 29.50 6.96 -12.85
C ARG A 2 30.07 6.04 -11.79
N LEU A 3 29.34 5.00 -11.44
CA LEU A 3 29.79 3.95 -10.52
C LEU A 3 30.34 2.78 -11.35
N SER A 4 31.41 2.16 -10.87
CA SER A 4 31.94 0.94 -11.48
C SER A 4 31.12 -0.28 -11.06
N ASP A 5 31.21 -1.37 -11.82
CA ASP A 5 30.57 -2.65 -11.46
C ASP A 5 31.03 -3.15 -10.09
N GLU A 6 32.32 -2.99 -9.77
CA GLU A 6 32.87 -3.32 -8.45
C GLU A 6 32.17 -2.54 -7.34
N THR A 7 31.95 -1.24 -7.55
CA THR A 7 31.22 -0.40 -6.60
C THR A 7 29.76 -0.84 -6.45
N LEU A 8 29.09 -1.21 -7.54
CA LEU A 8 27.71 -1.70 -7.51
C LEU A 8 27.61 -3.03 -6.74
N LEU A 9 28.55 -3.94 -6.94
CA LEU A 9 28.62 -5.22 -6.21
C LEU A 9 28.84 -5.00 -4.72
N GLU A 10 29.71 -4.06 -4.33
CA GLU A 10 29.94 -3.72 -2.93
C GLU A 10 28.69 -3.09 -2.29
N VAL A 11 27.97 -2.22 -3.01
CA VAL A 11 26.68 -1.67 -2.54
C VAL A 11 25.65 -2.78 -2.35
N ALA A 12 25.52 -3.71 -3.31
CA ALA A 12 24.60 -4.84 -3.20
C ALA A 12 24.93 -5.74 -1.99
N LYS A 13 26.22 -6.01 -1.74
CA LYS A 13 26.68 -6.77 -0.58
C LYS A 13 26.32 -6.08 0.74
N ARG A 14 26.53 -4.76 0.83
CA ARG A 14 26.13 -3.98 2.02
C ARG A 14 24.62 -3.99 2.23
N PHE A 15 23.85 -3.82 1.16
CA PHE A 15 22.39 -3.84 1.22
C PHE A 15 21.89 -5.19 1.74
N ARG A 16 22.42 -6.30 1.21
CA ARG A 16 22.11 -7.66 1.69
C ARG A 16 22.42 -7.83 3.18
N LYS A 17 23.57 -7.35 3.65
CA LYS A 17 23.93 -7.41 5.08
C LYS A 17 22.94 -6.66 5.95
N GLU A 18 22.44 -5.51 5.51
CA GLU A 18 21.42 -4.76 6.25
C GLU A 18 20.04 -5.44 6.20
N MET A 19 19.67 -6.12 5.11
CA MET A 19 18.46 -6.96 5.07
C MET A 19 18.56 -8.12 6.08
N GLU A 20 19.70 -8.83 6.12
CA GLU A 20 19.94 -9.92 7.06
C GLU A 20 19.84 -9.44 8.52
N LYS A 21 20.39 -8.26 8.84
CA LYS A 21 20.22 -7.62 10.15
C LYS A 21 18.76 -7.25 10.44
N GLY A 22 18.03 -6.74 9.44
CA GLY A 22 16.61 -6.39 9.56
C GLY A 22 15.73 -7.59 9.87
N LEU A 23 16.08 -8.77 9.35
CA LEU A 23 15.37 -10.02 9.62
C LEU A 23 15.79 -10.69 10.94
N GLY A 24 16.98 -10.39 11.46
CA GLY A 24 17.49 -11.00 12.69
C GLY A 24 16.76 -10.50 13.95
N ALA A 25 16.24 -11.42 14.76
CA ALA A 25 15.43 -11.09 15.95
C ALA A 25 16.14 -10.13 16.94
N THR A 26 17.44 -10.31 17.16
CA THR A 26 18.23 -9.46 18.06
C THR A 26 18.76 -8.19 17.41
N THR A 27 18.93 -8.18 16.09
CA THR A 27 19.54 -7.07 15.33
C THR A 27 18.51 -6.09 14.77
N HIS A 28 17.25 -6.53 14.61
CA HIS A 28 16.14 -5.76 14.03
C HIS A 28 15.93 -4.38 14.67
N PRO A 29 15.92 -4.21 16.01
CA PRO A 29 15.66 -2.90 16.64
C PRO A 29 16.63 -1.81 16.16
N THR A 30 17.88 -2.19 15.89
CA THR A 30 18.96 -1.29 15.46
C THR A 30 19.24 -1.31 13.95
N ALA A 31 18.54 -2.14 13.17
CA ALA A 31 18.76 -2.25 11.74
C ALA A 31 18.27 -0.99 10.98
N SER A 32 19.02 -0.57 9.96
CA SER A 32 18.63 0.55 9.10
C SER A 32 17.53 0.14 8.11
N VAL A 33 17.62 -1.08 7.57
CA VAL A 33 16.58 -1.68 6.73
C VAL A 33 15.67 -2.53 7.63
N LYS A 34 14.43 -2.11 7.83
CA LYS A 34 13.55 -2.70 8.85
C LYS A 34 13.01 -4.09 8.52
N MET A 35 12.88 -4.45 7.24
CA MET A 35 12.35 -5.76 6.83
C MET A 35 11.01 -6.10 7.53
N LEU A 36 10.08 -5.15 7.55
CA LEU A 36 8.80 -5.29 8.26
C LEU A 36 7.91 -6.35 7.58
N PRO A 37 7.30 -7.28 8.35
CA PRO A 37 6.40 -8.28 7.80
C PRO A 37 5.06 -7.66 7.36
N THR A 38 4.61 -8.02 6.16
CA THR A 38 3.36 -7.49 5.55
C THR A 38 2.12 -8.33 5.84
N PHE A 39 2.31 -9.52 6.42
CA PHE A 39 1.26 -10.54 6.63
C PHE A 39 0.61 -11.13 5.37
N VAL A 40 1.11 -10.77 4.18
CA VAL A 40 0.80 -11.47 2.92
C VAL A 40 1.72 -12.67 2.77
N ARG A 41 1.14 -13.88 2.66
CA ARG A 41 1.89 -15.15 2.76
C ARG A 41 2.03 -15.93 1.45
N SER A 42 1.32 -15.51 0.42
CA SER A 42 1.34 -16.12 -0.91
C SER A 42 1.15 -15.04 -1.96
N THR A 43 1.67 -15.31 -3.16
CA THR A 43 1.32 -14.55 -4.36
C THR A 43 -0.04 -15.00 -4.88
N PRO A 44 -0.69 -14.20 -5.74
CA PRO A 44 -1.92 -14.61 -6.40
C PRO A 44 -1.77 -15.97 -7.12
N ASP A 45 -2.80 -16.81 -7.05
CA ASP A 45 -2.84 -18.13 -7.68
C ASP A 45 -3.84 -18.21 -8.85
N GLY A 46 -4.55 -17.12 -9.14
CA GLY A 46 -5.52 -17.02 -10.22
C GLY A 46 -6.95 -17.36 -9.80
N THR A 47 -7.17 -17.81 -8.58
CA THR A 47 -8.52 -18.11 -8.05
C THR A 47 -9.23 -16.87 -7.50
N GLU A 48 -8.55 -15.71 -7.48
CA GLU A 48 -9.11 -14.46 -6.98
C GLU A 48 -10.27 -14.00 -7.86
N HIS A 49 -11.34 -13.57 -7.21
CA HIS A 49 -12.53 -13.03 -7.83
C HIS A 49 -13.24 -12.09 -6.86
N GLY A 50 -14.07 -11.21 -7.39
CA GLY A 50 -14.91 -10.29 -6.61
C GLY A 50 -14.64 -8.83 -6.90
N GLU A 51 -15.30 -7.98 -6.12
CA GLU A 51 -15.21 -6.53 -6.21
C GLU A 51 -14.54 -5.98 -4.95
N PHE A 52 -13.56 -5.11 -5.12
CA PHE A 52 -12.74 -4.56 -4.05
C PHE A 52 -12.60 -3.06 -4.21
N LEU A 53 -12.51 -2.36 -3.08
CA LEU A 53 -11.99 -1.00 -3.05
C LEU A 53 -10.51 -1.04 -2.73
N ALA A 54 -9.74 -0.13 -3.32
CA ALA A 54 -8.38 0.12 -2.89
C ALA A 54 -8.15 1.62 -2.67
N LEU A 55 -7.46 1.94 -1.58
CA LEU A 55 -6.98 3.27 -1.29
C LEU A 55 -5.46 3.27 -1.44
N ASP A 56 -4.92 4.26 -2.14
CA ASP A 56 -3.49 4.44 -2.30
C ASP A 56 -3.12 5.84 -1.83
N LEU A 57 -2.52 5.88 -0.63
CA LEU A 57 -2.01 7.09 -0.01
C LEU A 57 -0.50 7.14 -0.20
N GLY A 58 -0.09 8.00 -1.13
CA GLY A 58 1.31 8.39 -1.34
C GLY A 58 1.62 9.77 -0.75
N GLY A 59 2.76 10.34 -1.17
CA GLY A 59 3.23 11.62 -0.66
C GLY A 59 2.41 12.85 -1.10
N THR A 60 1.92 12.89 -2.35
CA THR A 60 1.26 14.10 -2.89
C THR A 60 -0.15 13.84 -3.43
N ASN A 61 -0.43 12.61 -3.83
CA ASN A 61 -1.70 12.23 -4.44
C ASN A 61 -2.33 11.08 -3.66
N PHE A 62 -3.64 11.18 -3.46
CA PHE A 62 -4.49 10.11 -2.97
C PHE A 62 -5.25 9.49 -4.13
N ARG A 63 -5.36 8.17 -4.18
CA ARG A 63 -6.16 7.47 -5.19
C ARG A 63 -7.18 6.55 -4.54
N VAL A 64 -8.39 6.58 -5.06
CA VAL A 64 -9.44 5.61 -4.75
C VAL A 64 -9.67 4.77 -6.00
N LEU A 65 -9.70 3.45 -5.83
CA LEU A 65 -9.90 2.49 -6.91
C LEU A 65 -11.08 1.58 -6.59
N TRP A 66 -11.85 1.22 -7.60
CA TRP A 66 -12.79 0.10 -7.58
C TRP A 66 -12.28 -0.95 -8.56
N VAL A 67 -11.86 -2.08 -8.02
CA VAL A 67 -11.24 -3.19 -8.74
C VAL A 67 -12.24 -4.33 -8.82
N ARG A 68 -12.48 -4.83 -10.04
CA ARG A 68 -13.33 -5.99 -10.29
C ARG A 68 -12.49 -7.09 -10.91
N VAL A 69 -12.40 -8.23 -10.22
CA VAL A 69 -11.70 -9.42 -10.69
C VAL A 69 -12.75 -10.45 -11.05
N THR A 70 -12.80 -10.82 -12.32
CA THR A 70 -13.75 -11.82 -12.83
C THR A 70 -13.00 -13.00 -13.43
N ASP A 71 -13.47 -14.20 -13.15
CA ASP A 71 -13.01 -15.42 -13.79
C ASP A 71 -14.05 -15.87 -14.84
N ASN A 72 -13.77 -15.58 -16.12
CA ASN A 72 -14.56 -16.05 -17.26
C ASN A 72 -13.73 -17.01 -18.13
N GLY A 73 -12.84 -17.82 -17.54
CA GLY A 73 -11.89 -18.69 -18.25
C GLY A 73 -10.57 -18.00 -18.65
N LEU A 74 -10.52 -16.68 -18.52
CA LEU A 74 -9.32 -15.85 -18.46
C LEU A 74 -9.56 -14.82 -17.34
N GLN A 75 -8.68 -14.77 -16.34
CA GLN A 75 -8.81 -13.80 -15.25
C GLN A 75 -8.71 -12.39 -15.83
N LYS A 76 -9.80 -11.62 -15.69
CA LYS A 76 -9.89 -10.23 -16.15
C LYS A 76 -9.97 -9.31 -14.94
N VAL A 77 -9.14 -8.27 -14.93
CA VAL A 77 -9.12 -7.22 -13.92
C VAL A 77 -9.59 -5.92 -14.57
N GLU A 78 -10.69 -5.36 -14.07
CA GLU A 78 -11.18 -4.04 -14.45
C GLU A 78 -10.98 -3.06 -13.30
N MET A 79 -10.57 -1.83 -13.61
CA MET A 79 -10.28 -0.82 -12.60
C MET A 79 -10.87 0.53 -13.00
N GLU A 80 -11.75 1.04 -12.14
CA GLU A 80 -12.11 2.46 -12.12
C GLU A 80 -11.28 3.15 -11.04
N ASN A 81 -10.75 4.34 -11.30
CA ASN A 81 -10.00 5.08 -10.29
C ASN A 81 -10.21 6.59 -10.39
N GLN A 82 -10.00 7.26 -9.27
CA GLN A 82 -9.97 8.71 -9.22
C GLN A 82 -8.83 9.20 -8.33
N ILE A 83 -8.12 10.21 -8.81
CA ILE A 83 -7.05 10.89 -8.08
C ILE A 83 -7.63 12.11 -7.36
N TYR A 84 -7.24 12.28 -6.11
CA TYR A 84 -7.56 13.43 -5.27
C TYR A 84 -6.25 14.06 -4.79
N ALA A 85 -6.15 15.39 -4.91
CA ALA A 85 -5.07 16.12 -4.28
C ALA A 85 -5.27 16.10 -2.75
N ILE A 86 -4.17 16.05 -2.01
CA ILE A 86 -4.19 16.29 -0.57
C ILE A 86 -3.65 17.72 -0.35
N PRO A 87 -4.48 18.64 0.14
CA PRO A 87 -4.04 19.98 0.50
C PRO A 87 -2.84 19.94 1.47
N GLU A 88 -1.89 20.88 1.32
CA GLU A 88 -0.67 20.86 2.14
C GLU A 88 -0.95 21.04 3.64
N ASP A 89 -1.96 21.82 3.98
CA ASP A 89 -2.44 22.02 5.36
C ASP A 89 -3.03 20.74 5.96
N ILE A 90 -3.68 19.89 5.15
CA ILE A 90 -4.15 18.57 5.57
C ILE A 90 -2.98 17.60 5.70
N MET A 91 -2.06 17.58 4.72
CA MET A 91 -0.89 16.70 4.73
C MET A 91 0.03 16.95 5.95
N ARG A 92 0.15 18.21 6.39
CA ARG A 92 0.92 18.61 7.57
C ARG A 92 0.07 18.78 8.83
N GLY A 93 -1.24 18.53 8.73
CA GLY A 93 -2.21 18.72 9.79
C GLY A 93 -2.26 17.53 10.76
N SER A 94 -3.39 17.40 11.45
CA SER A 94 -3.65 16.26 12.33
C SER A 94 -4.02 15.01 11.53
N GLY A 95 -3.79 13.84 12.14
CA GLY A 95 -4.26 12.57 11.57
C GLY A 95 -5.77 12.58 11.33
N THR A 96 -6.57 13.12 12.24
CA THR A 96 -8.02 13.24 12.08
C THR A 96 -8.39 13.96 10.80
N GLN A 97 -7.79 15.13 10.53
CA GLN A 97 -8.04 15.89 9.30
C GLN A 97 -7.68 15.09 8.04
N LEU A 98 -6.56 14.35 8.06
CA LEU A 98 -6.15 13.51 6.94
C LEU A 98 -7.16 12.38 6.67
N PHE A 99 -7.59 11.68 7.71
CA PHE A 99 -8.52 10.57 7.58
C PHE A 99 -9.96 11.04 7.25
N ASP A 100 -10.38 12.21 7.71
CA ASP A 100 -11.63 12.85 7.29
C ASP A 100 -11.62 13.15 5.78
N HIS A 101 -10.54 13.75 5.27
CA HIS A 101 -10.36 14.01 3.83
C HIS A 101 -10.39 12.72 2.99
N ILE A 102 -9.74 11.66 3.47
CA ILE A 102 -9.77 10.33 2.83
C ILE A 102 -11.19 9.77 2.78
N ALA A 103 -11.94 9.86 3.88
CA ALA A 103 -13.31 9.39 3.96
C ALA A 103 -14.25 10.16 3.01
N GLU A 104 -14.09 11.49 2.92
CA GLU A 104 -14.82 12.34 1.97
C GLU A 104 -14.52 11.97 0.51
N CYS A 105 -13.24 11.78 0.18
CA CYS A 105 -12.82 11.36 -1.16
C CYS A 105 -13.42 9.99 -1.54
N LEU A 106 -13.40 9.04 -0.61
CA LEU A 106 -14.02 7.73 -0.79
C LEU A 106 -15.54 7.84 -0.99
N ALA A 107 -16.23 8.60 -0.15
CA ALA A 107 -17.67 8.80 -0.24
C ALA A 107 -18.07 9.46 -1.57
N ASN A 108 -17.30 10.45 -2.04
CA ASN A 108 -17.52 11.10 -3.33
C ASN A 108 -17.32 10.13 -4.51
N PHE A 109 -16.27 9.30 -4.46
CA PHE A 109 -16.00 8.29 -5.48
C PHE A 109 -17.11 7.24 -5.55
N MET A 110 -17.55 6.72 -4.39
CA MET A 110 -18.63 5.74 -4.32
C MET A 110 -19.98 6.31 -4.80
N ASP A 111 -20.24 7.60 -4.55
CA ASP A 111 -21.44 8.29 -5.05
C ASP A 111 -21.47 8.36 -6.58
N LYS A 112 -20.36 8.81 -7.18
CA LYS A 112 -20.21 8.96 -8.64
C LYS A 112 -20.42 7.64 -9.38
N LEU A 113 -19.94 6.55 -8.80
CA LEU A 113 -20.08 5.21 -9.36
C LEU A 113 -21.38 4.51 -8.96
N GLN A 114 -22.22 5.16 -8.14
CA GLN A 114 -23.49 4.61 -7.65
C GLN A 114 -23.31 3.27 -6.91
N ILE A 115 -22.24 3.17 -6.10
CA ILE A 115 -21.90 1.97 -5.31
C ILE A 115 -21.98 2.20 -3.80
N LYS A 116 -22.56 3.31 -3.33
CA LYS A 116 -22.69 3.63 -1.89
C LYS A 116 -23.43 2.57 -1.09
N ASP A 117 -24.38 1.87 -1.70
CA ASP A 117 -25.16 0.82 -1.02
C ASP A 117 -24.41 -0.52 -0.92
N LYS A 118 -23.25 -0.65 -1.57
CA LYS A 118 -22.41 -1.86 -1.51
C LYS A 118 -21.48 -1.82 -0.31
N LYS A 119 -21.42 -2.93 0.45
CA LYS A 119 -20.36 -3.18 1.42
C LYS A 119 -19.22 -3.96 0.76
N LEU A 120 -18.19 -3.25 0.30
CA LEU A 120 -17.04 -3.83 -0.40
C LEU A 120 -15.84 -4.00 0.54
N PRO A 121 -15.08 -5.11 0.46
CA PRO A 121 -13.78 -5.21 1.11
C PRO A 121 -12.83 -4.13 0.58
N LEU A 122 -12.01 -3.57 1.47
CA LEU A 122 -11.13 -2.46 1.15
C LEU A 122 -9.68 -2.81 1.52
N GLY A 123 -8.78 -2.68 0.53
CA GLY A 123 -7.34 -2.68 0.75
C GLY A 123 -6.83 -1.26 0.90
N PHE A 124 -5.93 -1.01 1.86
CA PHE A 124 -5.31 0.30 2.04
C PHE A 124 -3.80 0.21 1.86
N THR A 125 -3.33 0.66 0.70
CA THR A 125 -1.91 0.90 0.42
C THR A 125 -1.48 2.18 1.11
N PHE A 126 -0.92 2.03 2.32
CA PHE A 126 -0.35 3.11 3.11
C PHE A 126 1.18 3.11 2.94
N SER A 127 1.69 3.99 2.08
CA SER A 127 3.10 3.95 1.61
C SER A 127 4.11 4.54 2.61
N PHE A 128 3.96 4.16 3.88
CA PHE A 128 4.84 4.56 4.99
C PHE A 128 5.19 3.32 5.82
N PRO A 129 6.33 3.32 6.52
CA PRO A 129 6.71 2.19 7.37
C PRO A 129 5.69 2.00 8.50
N CYS A 130 5.08 0.82 8.58
CA CYS A 130 4.10 0.45 9.60
C CYS A 130 4.52 -0.81 10.35
N VAL A 131 4.40 -0.79 11.68
CA VAL A 131 4.52 -2.02 12.48
C VAL A 131 3.15 -2.69 12.50
N GLN A 132 3.02 -3.79 11.76
CA GLN A 132 1.79 -4.57 11.70
C GLN A 132 1.85 -5.77 12.66
N THR A 133 0.71 -6.11 13.25
CA THR A 133 0.51 -7.33 14.05
C THR A 133 -0.35 -8.35 13.31
N LYS A 134 -1.17 -7.90 12.34
CA LYS A 134 -1.96 -8.68 11.39
C LYS A 134 -2.10 -7.91 10.07
N LEU A 135 -2.73 -8.52 9.06
CA LEU A 135 -2.97 -7.89 7.77
C LEU A 135 -3.79 -6.59 7.89
N ASP A 136 -4.76 -6.56 8.81
CA ASP A 136 -5.71 -5.47 9.07
C ASP A 136 -5.46 -4.75 10.41
N GLU A 137 -4.31 -4.97 11.06
CA GLU A 137 -4.00 -4.43 12.38
C GLU A 137 -2.58 -3.81 12.42
N VAL A 138 -2.53 -2.52 12.81
CA VAL A 138 -1.29 -1.75 13.01
C VAL A 138 -1.11 -1.41 14.49
N ARG A 139 0.15 -1.34 14.94
CA ARG A 139 0.54 -0.97 16.32
C ARG A 139 1.04 0.46 16.42
#